data_AF-A0A379WN69-F1
#
_entry.id   AF-A0A379WN69-F1
#
_cell.length_a   1.000
_cell.length_b   1.000
_cell.length_c   1.000
_cell.angle_alpha   90.00
_cell.angle_beta   90.00
_cell.angle_gamma   90.00
#
_symmetry.space_group_name_H-M   'P 1'
#
loop_
_entity.id
_entity.type
_entity.pdbx_description
1 polymer ?
#
loop_
_entity_poly.entity_id
_entity_poly.type
_entity_poly.pdbx_seq_one_letter_code
_entity_poly.pdbx_strand_id
1 'polypeptide(L)'
;MNALTAVKANTDDLAQRHTGFTLAPSAQSPRLLALTFTADTTKQFLHQVVQWPVQALEYKSFLRFKIGKILDDLCGNQLQPLLIKTLLNRAQGALLISAEGIG
;
A
#
# COMPACT_ATOMS: atom_id res chain seq x y z
N MET A 1 -18.42 21.97 34.55
CA MET A 1 -17.58 20.76 34.42
C MET A 1 -18.50 19.59 34.09
N ASN A 2 -18.36 18.99 32.91
CA ASN A 2 -18.81 17.62 32.66
C ASN A 2 -17.83 17.03 31.65
N ALA A 3 -17.00 16.11 32.14
CA ALA A 3 -15.99 15.41 31.38
C ALA A 3 -16.69 14.51 30.36
N LEU A 4 -16.72 14.94 29.10
CA LEU A 4 -17.09 14.10 27.98
C LEU A 4 -15.97 13.06 27.83
N THR A 5 -16.25 11.87 28.32
CA THR A 5 -15.46 10.66 28.21
C THR A 5 -14.94 10.52 26.79
N ALA A 6 -13.63 10.72 26.59
CA ALA A 6 -12.96 10.35 25.36
C ALA A 6 -13.08 8.83 25.22
N VAL A 7 -14.04 8.38 24.41
CA VAL A 7 -14.04 7.02 23.90
C VAL A 7 -12.74 6.88 23.12
N LYS A 8 -11.76 6.16 23.69
CA LYS A 8 -10.62 5.68 22.93
C LYS A 8 -11.17 4.82 21.81
N ALA A 9 -11.19 5.35 20.59
CA ALA A 9 -11.44 4.55 19.41
C ALA A 9 -10.38 3.44 19.40
N ASN A 10 -10.83 2.20 19.53
CA ASN A 10 -9.98 1.02 19.47
C ASN A 10 -9.36 0.99 18.07
N THR A 11 -8.13 1.49 17.93
CA THR A 11 -7.47 1.71 16.63
C THR A 11 -7.10 0.37 15.98
N ASP A 12 -7.05 -0.70 16.78
CA ASP A 12 -6.68 -2.06 16.38
C ASP A 12 -7.71 -2.73 15.44
N ASP A 13 -8.94 -2.21 15.33
CA ASP A 13 -10.01 -2.77 14.48
C ASP A 13 -10.16 -2.04 13.12
N LEU A 14 -9.25 -1.11 12.80
CA LEU A 14 -9.32 -0.28 11.57
C LEU A 14 -8.49 -0.82 10.40
N ALA A 15 -7.79 -1.95 10.56
CA ALA A 15 -6.97 -2.53 9.52
C ALA A 15 -7.85 -3.12 8.40
N GLN A 16 -7.94 -2.41 7.29
CA GLN A 16 -8.66 -2.85 6.10
C GLN A 16 -7.82 -3.90 5.36
N ARG A 17 -8.39 -5.09 5.17
CA ARG A 17 -7.79 -6.14 4.35
C ARG A 17 -8.26 -5.98 2.91
N HIS A 18 -7.30 -5.93 2.00
CA HIS A 18 -7.51 -5.94 0.57
C HIS A 18 -6.88 -7.19 -0.04
N THR A 19 -7.19 -7.47 -1.30
CA THR A 19 -6.50 -8.53 -2.03
C THR A 19 -5.02 -8.17 -2.16
N GLY A 20 -4.15 -8.93 -1.49
CA GLY A 20 -2.70 -8.82 -1.59
C GLY A 20 -2.00 -7.80 -0.68
N PHE A 21 -2.75 -6.99 0.07
CA PHE A 21 -2.18 -6.01 1.01
C PHE A 21 -3.14 -5.66 2.15
N THR A 22 -2.58 -5.08 3.22
CA THR A 22 -3.35 -4.49 4.32
C THR A 22 -3.14 -2.98 4.37
N LEU A 23 -4.12 -2.27 4.93
CA LEU A 23 -4.08 -0.83 5.12
C LEU A 23 -4.54 -0.46 6.53
N ALA A 24 -3.74 0.29 7.27
CA ALA A 24 -4.10 0.78 8.60
C ALA A 24 -3.58 2.21 8.82
N PRO A 25 -4.21 3.02 9.70
CA PRO A 25 -3.60 4.26 10.17
C PRO A 25 -2.24 4.03 10.82
N SER A 26 -1.28 4.93 10.63
CA SER A 26 -0.01 4.85 11.35
C SER A 26 -0.17 5.27 12.81
N ALA A 27 0.76 4.83 13.66
CA ALA A 27 0.79 5.22 15.07
C ALA A 27 0.99 6.73 15.27
N GLN A 28 1.60 7.42 14.30
CA GLN A 28 1.95 8.83 14.39
C GLN A 28 0.81 9.76 13.95
N SER A 29 -0.01 9.34 12.98
CA SER A 29 -1.06 10.19 12.44
C SER A 29 -2.10 9.40 11.66
N PRO A 30 -3.42 9.66 11.86
CA PRO A 30 -4.46 9.06 11.03
C PRO A 30 -4.44 9.56 9.57
N ARG A 31 -3.65 10.60 9.27
CA ARG A 31 -3.45 11.10 7.89
C ARG A 31 -2.43 10.29 7.11
N LEU A 32 -1.58 9.54 7.82
CA LEU A 32 -0.57 8.64 7.25
C LEU A 32 -1.11 7.22 7.35
N LEU A 33 -1.27 6.55 6.21
CA LEU A 33 -1.69 5.15 6.19
C LEU A 33 -0.49 4.24 5.94
N ALA A 34 -0.36 3.18 6.73
CA ALA A 34 0.57 2.10 6.50
C ALA A 34 -0.06 1.08 5.55
N LEU A 35 0.55 0.90 4.37
CA LEU A 35 0.19 -0.13 3.39
C LEU A 35 1.27 -1.21 3.42
N THR A 36 0.88 -2.45 3.68
CA THR A 36 1.81 -3.59 3.73
C THR A 36 1.37 -4.66 2.76
N PHE A 37 2.20 -4.94 1.75
CA PHE A 37 1.99 -6.06 0.84
C PHE A 37 2.28 -7.38 1.56
N THR A 38 1.41 -8.37 1.34
CA THR A 38 1.57 -9.71 1.92
C THR A 38 2.78 -10.43 1.32
N ALA A 39 3.37 -11.36 2.08
CA ALA A 39 4.51 -12.14 1.61
C ALA A 39 4.24 -12.88 0.29
N ASP A 40 3.00 -13.35 0.08
CA ASP A 40 2.59 -14.02 -1.15
C ASP A 40 2.59 -13.06 -2.36
N THR A 41 1.95 -11.89 -2.24
CA THR A 41 1.96 -10.86 -3.29
C THR A 41 3.38 -10.41 -3.60
N THR A 42 4.20 -10.20 -2.57
CA THR A 42 5.62 -9.84 -2.74
C THR A 42 6.38 -10.88 -3.54
N LYS A 43 6.26 -12.16 -3.17
CA LYS A 43 6.92 -13.27 -3.86
C LYS A 43 6.49 -13.39 -5.31
N GLN A 44 5.18 -13.31 -5.58
CA GLN A 44 4.64 -13.40 -6.93
C GLN A 44 5.08 -12.20 -7.79
N PHE A 45 5.08 -11.00 -7.23
CA PHE A 45 5.53 -9.80 -7.92
C PHE A 45 7.00 -9.93 -8.34
N LEU A 46 7.89 -10.25 -7.39
CA LEU A 46 9.33 -10.42 -7.65
C LEU A 46 9.59 -11.50 -8.69
N HIS A 47 8.86 -12.62 -8.64
CA HIS A 47 8.96 -13.68 -9.64
C HIS A 47 8.57 -13.20 -11.05
N GLN A 48 7.49 -12.42 -11.19
CA GLN A 48 7.03 -11.95 -12.50
C GLN A 48 7.93 -10.87 -13.11
N VAL A 49 8.62 -10.07 -12.29
CA VAL A 49 9.46 -8.97 -12.76
C VAL A 49 10.95 -9.33 -12.85
N VAL A 50 11.37 -10.51 -12.41
CA VAL A 50 12.78 -10.95 -12.36
C VAL A 50 13.53 -10.80 -13.70
N GLN A 51 12.81 -10.92 -14.82
CA GLN A 51 13.35 -10.78 -16.17
C GLN A 51 13.75 -9.34 -16.55
N TRP A 52 13.34 -8.33 -15.78
CA TRP A 52 13.67 -6.92 -16.00
C TRP A 52 14.51 -6.40 -14.84
N PRO A 53 15.85 -6.39 -14.96
CA PRO A 53 16.69 -5.78 -13.94
C PRO A 53 16.44 -4.26 -13.91
N VAL A 54 16.82 -3.59 -12.81
CA VAL A 54 16.55 -2.16 -12.59
C VAL A 54 17.05 -1.30 -13.76
N GLN A 55 18.20 -1.63 -14.35
CA GLN A 55 18.74 -0.93 -15.51
C GLN A 55 17.77 -0.97 -16.71
N ALA A 56 17.04 -2.07 -16.91
CA ALA A 56 16.03 -2.11 -17.97
C ALA A 56 14.91 -1.08 -17.75
N LEU A 57 14.50 -0.85 -16.50
CA LEU A 57 13.50 0.16 -16.13
C LEU A 57 14.03 1.59 -16.31
N GLU A 58 15.34 1.80 -16.14
CA GLU A 58 16.00 3.08 -16.38
C GLU A 58 15.95 3.43 -17.87
N TYR A 59 16.37 2.50 -18.74
CA TYR A 59 16.48 2.72 -20.18
C TYR A 59 15.15 2.63 -20.94
N LYS A 60 14.19 1.80 -20.49
CA LYS A 60 12.89 1.59 -21.15
C LYS A 60 11.76 2.03 -20.25
N SER A 61 11.37 3.31 -20.34
CA SER A 61 10.36 3.93 -19.46
C SER A 61 9.02 3.18 -19.43
N PHE A 62 8.59 2.55 -20.52
CA PHE A 62 7.35 1.78 -20.55
C PHE A 62 7.33 0.62 -19.54
N LEU A 63 8.51 0.07 -19.18
CA LEU A 63 8.61 -1.00 -18.19
C LEU A 63 8.20 -0.54 -16.79
N ARG A 64 8.35 0.76 -16.46
CA ARG A 64 7.91 1.32 -15.18
C ARG A 64 6.39 1.22 -15.02
N PHE A 65 5.65 1.45 -16.11
CA PHE A 65 4.19 1.28 -16.12
C PHE A 65 3.80 -0.20 -16.16
N LYS A 66 4.54 -1.03 -16.90
CA LYS A 66 4.29 -2.47 -16.97
C LYS A 66 4.41 -3.15 -15.60
N ILE A 67 5.47 -2.87 -14.85
CA ILE A 67 5.63 -3.43 -13.49
C ILE A 67 4.55 -2.91 -12.54
N GLY A 68 4.15 -1.63 -12.67
CA GLY A 68 3.04 -1.07 -11.90
C GLY A 68 1.73 -1.81 -12.16
N LYS A 69 1.44 -2.13 -13.43
CA LYS A 69 0.26 -2.93 -13.82
C LYS A 69 0.32 -4.35 -13.26
N ILE A 70 1.48 -5.01 -13.30
CA ILE A 70 1.65 -6.36 -12.74
C ILE A 70 1.33 -6.36 -11.23
N LEU A 71 1.85 -5.39 -10.48
CA LEU A 71 1.59 -5.29 -9.05
C LEU A 71 0.10 -5.04 -8.74
N ASP A 72 -0.54 -4.16 -9.51
CA ASP A 72 -1.98 -3.89 -9.38
C ASP A 72 -2.84 -5.12 -9.73
N ASP A 73 -2.46 -5.88 -10.75
CA ASP A 73 -3.14 -7.13 -11.14
C ASP A 73 -3.08 -8.20 -10.05
N LEU A 74 -1.91 -8.36 -9.42
CA LEU A 74 -1.76 -9.23 -8.25
C LEU A 74 -2.63 -8.81 -7.07
N CYS A 75 -2.99 -7.52 -7.00
CA CYS A 75 -3.88 -6.96 -5.99
C CYS A 75 -5.35 -6.91 -6.44
N GLY A 76 -5.72 -7.64 -7.51
CA GLY A 76 -7.08 -7.66 -8.04
C GLY A 76 -7.57 -6.29 -8.51
N ASN A 77 -6.67 -5.46 -9.04
CA ASN A 77 -6.92 -4.09 -9.51
C ASN A 77 -7.44 -3.11 -8.44
N GLN A 78 -7.21 -3.42 -7.15
CA GLN A 78 -7.63 -2.57 -6.04
C GLN A 78 -6.53 -1.57 -5.61
N LEU A 79 -5.27 -1.80 -5.98
CA LEU A 79 -4.15 -1.00 -5.52
C LEU A 79 -4.17 0.40 -6.14
N GLN A 80 -4.24 0.50 -7.47
CA GLN A 80 -4.25 1.78 -8.17
C GLN A 80 -5.36 2.74 -7.69
N PRO A 81 -6.65 2.36 -7.67
CA PRO A 81 -7.71 3.27 -7.23
C PRO A 81 -7.55 3.67 -5.75
N LEU A 82 -7.03 2.78 -4.90
CA LEU A 82 -6.77 3.08 -3.50
C LEU A 82 -5.65 4.12 -3.34
N LEU A 83 -4.51 3.94 -4.02
CA LEU A 83 -3.40 4.89 -3.98
C LEU A 83 -3.84 6.29 -4.41
N ILE A 84 -4.56 6.41 -5.52
CA ILE A 84 -5.07 7.69 -6.03
C ILE A 84 -6.04 8.31 -5.03
N LYS A 85 -7.01 7.54 -4.53
CA LYS A 85 -8.00 8.01 -3.55
C LYS A 85 -7.32 8.52 -2.27
N THR A 86 -6.32 7.81 -1.76
CA THR A 86 -5.61 8.19 -0.53
C THR A 86 -4.76 9.44 -0.73
N LEU A 87 -4.00 9.54 -1.83
CA LEU A 87 -3.12 10.67 -2.08
C LEU A 87 -3.88 11.97 -2.41
N LEU A 88 -5.03 11.87 -3.07
CA LEU A 88 -5.87 13.03 -3.41
C LEU A 88 -6.83 13.44 -2.28
N ASN A 89 -6.99 12.61 -1.24
CA ASN A 89 -7.84 12.94 -0.11
C ASN A 89 -7.14 13.92 0.85
N ARG A 90 -7.65 15.15 0.95
CA ARG A 90 -7.14 16.20 1.86
C ARG A 90 -7.11 15.80 3.34
N ALA A 91 -7.99 14.88 3.76
CA ALA A 91 -7.96 14.35 5.13
C ALA A 91 -6.83 13.34 5.35
N GLN A 92 -6.30 12.76 4.28
CA GLN A 92 -5.16 11.85 4.25
C GLN A 92 -4.02 12.52 3.46
N GLY A 93 -3.50 11.86 2.40
CA GLY A 93 -2.47 12.42 1.52
C GLY A 93 -1.08 11.79 1.67
N ALA A 94 -0.90 10.81 2.56
CA ALA A 94 0.39 10.16 2.78
C ALA A 94 0.26 8.65 3.02
N LEU A 95 1.27 7.91 2.54
CA LEU A 95 1.38 6.46 2.68
C LEU A 95 2.79 6.08 3.16
N LEU A 96 2.88 5.16 4.11
CA LEU A 96 4.08 4.40 4.44
C LEU A 96 3.91 3.01 3.81
N ILE A 97 4.72 2.69 2.80
CA ILE A 97 4.57 1.46 2.01
C ILE A 97 5.67 0.48 2.37
N SER A 98 5.29 -0.77 2.63
CA SER A 98 6.22 -1.87 2.90
C SER A 98 5.74 -3.16 2.26
N ALA A 99 6.64 -4.14 2.17
CA ALA A 99 6.36 -5.45 1.61
C ALA A 99 6.99 -6.52 2.50
N GLU A 100 6.19 -7.50 2.92
CA GLU A 100 6.68 -8.60 3.74
C GLU A 100 7.67 -9.46 2.94
N GLY A 101 8.74 -9.90 3.60
CA GLY A 101 9.76 -10.78 3.00
C GLY A 101 10.85 -10.04 2.21
N ILE A 102 10.87 -8.70 2.25
CA ILE A 102 11.98 -7.87 1.77
C ILE A 102 12.66 -7.25 2.99
N GLY A 103 13.79 -7.82 3.38
CA GLY A 103 14.61 -7.41 4.52
C GLY A 103 16.01 -7.98 4.40
#